data_AF-I4IQ73-F1
#
_entry.id   AF-I4IQ73-F1
#
_cell.length_a   1.000
_cell.length_b   1.000
_cell.length_c   1.000
_cell.angle_alpha   90.00
_cell.angle_beta   90.00
_cell.angle_gamma   90.00
#
_symmetry.space_group_name_H-M   'P 1'
#
loop_
_entity.id
_entity.type
_entity.pdbx_description
1 polymer ?
#
loop_
_entity_poly.entity_id
_entity_poly.type
_entity_poly.pdbx_seq_one_letter_code
_entity_poly.pdbx_strand_id
1 'polypeptide(L)'
;MIVDSKVERLVLTHKDRLLRFGSELIFSLCEQFGTEVVIINRTEDSTFEEDLAQDVLEIITVFSARLYGSRSHKNRKIVEELRDVATRIQD
;
A
#
# COMPACT_ATOMS: atom_id res chain seq x y z
N MET A 1 10.72 -3.43 11.71
CA MET A 1 12.03 -3.40 11.01
C MET A 1 12.70 -2.04 11.12
N ILE A 2 12.17 -0.97 10.51
CA ILE A 2 12.70 0.41 10.67
C ILE A 2 12.65 0.84 12.14
N VAL A 3 11.47 0.72 12.77
CA VAL A 3 11.27 1.07 14.20
C VAL A 3 12.05 0.19 15.18
N ASP A 4 12.59 -0.95 14.72
CA ASP A 4 13.44 -1.82 15.52
C ASP A 4 14.94 -1.51 15.28
N SER A 5 15.25 -0.45 14.53
CA SER A 5 16.60 -0.08 14.08
C SER A 5 17.34 -1.20 13.36
N LYS A 6 16.62 -2.07 12.64
CA LYS A 6 17.19 -3.21 11.89
C LYS A 6 17.46 -2.89 10.41
N VAL A 7 17.21 -1.66 9.98
CA VAL A 7 17.36 -1.22 8.59
C VAL A 7 18.31 -0.03 8.55
N GLU A 8 19.48 -0.24 7.96
CA GLU A 8 20.47 0.82 7.77
C GLU A 8 20.10 1.73 6.59
N ARG A 9 19.61 1.15 5.48
CA ARG A 9 19.31 1.88 4.26
C ARG A 9 18.04 1.39 3.58
N LEU A 10 17.16 2.32 3.23
CA LEU A 10 16.01 2.13 2.35
C LEU A 10 16.37 2.65 0.95
N VAL A 11 16.43 1.75 -0.02
CA VAL A 11 16.74 2.10 -1.41
C VAL A 11 15.49 2.00 -2.26
N LEU A 12 15.15 3.09 -2.94
CA LEU A 12 13.98 3.21 -3.81
C LEU A 12 14.42 3.54 -5.23
N THR A 13 13.68 3.04 -6.21
CA THR A 13 13.85 3.52 -7.59
C THR A 13 13.22 4.91 -7.74
N HIS A 14 12.01 5.12 -7.22
CA HIS A 14 11.29 6.41 -7.19
C HIS A 14 10.54 6.61 -5.85
N LYS A 15 10.18 7.86 -5.49
CA LYS A 15 9.53 8.19 -4.20
C LYS A 15 8.14 7.52 -4.08
N ASP A 16 7.36 7.64 -5.13
CA ASP A 16 6.00 7.16 -5.39
C ASP A 16 5.85 5.62 -5.41
N ARG A 17 6.97 4.89 -5.52
CA ARG A 17 6.97 3.41 -5.43
C ARG A 17 6.86 2.87 -4.01
N LEU A 18 7.11 3.69 -2.99
CA LEU A 18 7.02 3.26 -1.60
C LEU A 18 5.56 3.16 -1.15
N LEU A 19 4.84 4.27 -1.25
CA LEU A 19 3.43 4.39 -0.92
C LEU A 19 2.84 5.52 -1.76
N ARG A 20 1.59 5.34 -2.21
CA ARG A 20 0.86 6.38 -2.93
C ARG A 20 0.56 7.59 -2.05
N PHE A 21 0.18 7.33 -0.79
CA PHE A 21 -0.04 8.36 0.23
C PHE A 21 0.68 8.00 1.52
N GLY A 22 1.13 9.01 2.26
CA GLY A 22 1.77 8.81 3.55
C GLY A 22 3.21 8.30 3.49
N SER A 23 3.87 8.45 2.33
CA SER A 23 5.31 8.16 2.21
C SER A 23 6.14 9.09 3.11
N GLU A 24 5.68 10.33 3.33
CA GLU A 24 6.29 11.26 4.30
C GLU A 24 6.40 10.64 5.70
N LEU A 25 5.38 9.92 6.16
CA LEU A 25 5.38 9.31 7.48
C LEU A 25 6.47 8.23 7.60
N ILE A 26 6.66 7.45 6.54
CA ILE A 26 7.73 6.44 6.50
C ILE A 26 9.09 7.11 6.47
N PHE A 27 9.26 8.19 5.72
CA PHE A 27 10.52 8.94 5.71
C PHE A 27 10.82 9.60 7.06
N SER A 28 9.81 10.13 7.76
CA SER A 28 9.98 10.62 9.15
C SER A 28 10.43 9.50 10.09
N LEU A 29 9.90 8.28 9.93
CA LEU A 29 10.37 7.13 10.70
C LEU A 29 11.81 6.76 10.32
N CYS A 30 12.16 6.76 9.04
CA CYS A 30 13.54 6.51 8.62
C CYS A 30 14.51 7.52 9.24
N GLU A 31 14.16 8.80 9.22
CA GLU A 31 14.95 9.88 9.86
C GLU A 31 15.08 9.65 11.37
N GLN A 32 13.97 9.37 12.06
CA GLN A 32 13.96 9.14 13.51
C GLN A 32 14.82 7.94 13.93
N PHE A 33 14.83 6.87 13.14
CA PHE A 33 15.53 5.61 13.47
C PHE A 33 16.90 5.46 12.80
N GLY A 34 17.38 6.51 12.12
CA GLY A 34 18.70 6.53 11.49
C GLY A 34 18.83 5.68 10.22
N THR A 35 17.70 5.37 9.57
CA THR A 35 17.69 4.68 8.27
C THR A 35 17.93 5.69 7.15
N GLU A 36 19.00 5.50 6.38
CA GLU A 36 19.30 6.32 5.21
C GLU A 36 18.31 6.02 4.06
N VAL A 37 17.78 7.06 3.41
CA VAL A 37 16.89 6.89 2.25
C VAL A 37 17.63 7.29 0.97
N VAL A 38 17.76 6.35 0.03
CA VAL A 38 18.43 6.57 -1.27
C VAL A 38 17.43 6.35 -2.40
N ILE A 39 17.30 7.32 -3.31
CA ILE A 39 16.42 7.23 -4.48
C ILE A 39 17.29 7.19 -5.74
N ILE A 40 17.29 6.05 -6.46
CA ILE A 40 18.23 5.75 -7.56
C ILE A 40 17.81 6.43 -8.87
N ASN A 41 16.53 6.37 -9.23
CA ASN A 41 16.01 6.90 -10.49
C ASN A 41 15.18 8.16 -10.20
N ARG A 42 15.85 9.31 -10.20
CA ARG A 42 15.16 10.57 -10.45
C ARG A 42 14.93 10.69 -11.95
N THR A 43 14.06 9.85 -12.51
CA THR A 43 13.69 9.97 -13.94
C THR A 43 12.80 11.19 -14.13
N GLU A 44 12.82 11.77 -15.33
CA GLU A 44 12.10 12.99 -15.71
C GLU A 44 10.65 13.01 -15.20
N ASP A 45 10.31 14.15 -14.61
CA ASP A 45 9.11 14.41 -13.83
C ASP A 45 7.87 14.21 -14.70
N SER A 46 7.02 13.24 -14.34
CA SER A 46 5.60 13.31 -14.71
C SER A 46 5.05 14.66 -14.25
N THR A 47 4.13 15.25 -15.02
CA THR A 47 3.56 16.52 -14.58
C THR A 47 2.75 16.30 -13.31
N PHE A 48 2.59 17.36 -12.51
CA PHE A 48 1.74 17.31 -11.32
C PHE A 48 0.32 16.79 -11.64
N GLU A 49 -0.21 17.17 -12.81
CA GLU A 49 -1.51 16.70 -13.29
C GLU A 49 -1.52 15.21 -13.61
N GLU A 50 -0.45 14.67 -14.19
CA GLU A 50 -0.32 13.23 -14.47
C GLU A 50 -0.27 12.42 -13.17
N ASP A 51 0.53 12.86 -12.21
CA ASP A 51 0.63 12.24 -10.88
C ASP A 51 -0.72 12.24 -10.16
N LEU A 52 -1.39 13.40 -10.16
CA LEU A 52 -2.70 13.56 -9.52
C LEU A 52 -3.77 12.70 -10.19
N ALA A 53 -3.81 12.65 -11.52
CA ALA A 53 -4.75 11.79 -12.24
C ALA A 53 -4.52 10.31 -11.89
N GLN A 54 -3.25 9.90 -11.83
CA GLN A 54 -2.85 8.55 -11.51
C GLN A 54 -3.21 8.19 -10.06
N ASP A 55 -3.09 9.13 -9.12
CA ASP A 55 -3.48 8.98 -7.72
C ASP A 55 -4.99 8.75 -7.58
N VAL A 56 -5.78 9.58 -8.26
CA VAL A 56 -7.25 9.48 -8.26
C VAL A 56 -7.72 8.15 -8.87
N LEU A 57 -7.11 7.71 -9.97
CA LEU A 57 -7.43 6.42 -10.59
C LEU A 57 -7.16 5.25 -9.65
N GLU A 58 -6.08 5.29 -8.86
CA GLU A 58 -5.79 4.25 -7.89
C GLU A 58 -6.80 4.22 -6.74
N ILE A 59 -7.18 5.39 -6.22
CA ILE A 59 -8.26 5.50 -5.21
C ILE A 59 -9.54 4.87 -5.77
N ILE A 60 -9.98 5.30 -6.95
CA ILE A 60 -11.20 4.78 -7.59
C ILE A 60 -11.10 3.27 -7.77
N THR A 61 -9.95 2.75 -8.18
CA THR A 61 -9.72 1.31 -8.39
C THR A 61 -9.89 0.53 -7.09
N VAL A 62 -9.27 0.97 -5.99
CA VAL A 62 -9.37 0.31 -4.68
C VAL A 62 -10.81 0.34 -4.16
N PHE A 63 -11.48 1.49 -4.23
CA PHE A 63 -12.86 1.61 -3.75
C PHE A 63 -13.83 0.83 -4.64
N SER A 64 -13.63 0.81 -5.96
CA SER A 64 -14.43 0.00 -6.88
C SER A 64 -14.24 -1.49 -6.61
N ALA A 65 -13.01 -1.96 -6.41
CA ALA A 65 -12.74 -3.34 -6.05
C ALA A 65 -13.43 -3.74 -4.72
N ARG A 66 -13.46 -2.85 -3.72
CA ARG A 66 -14.20 -3.08 -2.47
C ARG A 66 -15.72 -3.08 -2.68
N LEU A 67 -16.26 -2.09 -3.40
CA LEU A 67 -17.69 -1.94 -3.64
C LEU A 67 -18.26 -3.09 -4.49
N TYR A 68 -17.60 -3.43 -5.59
CA TYR A 68 -18.05 -4.51 -6.47
C TYR A 68 -17.60 -5.88 -6.00
N GLY A 69 -16.44 -5.98 -5.35
CA GLY A 69 -15.99 -7.21 -4.69
C GLY A 69 -16.93 -7.63 -3.56
N SER A 70 -17.44 -6.71 -2.75
CA SER A 70 -18.44 -7.03 -1.72
C SER A 70 -19.80 -7.44 -2.30
N ARG A 71 -20.13 -7.00 -3.52
CA ARG A 71 -21.35 -7.39 -4.25
C ARG A 71 -21.18 -8.67 -5.07
N SER A 72 -19.96 -9.18 -5.23
CA SER A 72 -19.69 -10.39 -6.00
C SER A 72 -20.30 -11.62 -5.31
N HIS A 73 -21.17 -12.34 -6.03
CA HIS A 73 -21.73 -13.62 -5.58
C HIS A 73 -20.63 -14.63 -5.21
N LYS A 74 -19.55 -14.67 -5.99
CA LYS A 74 -18.39 -15.52 -5.72
C LYS A 74 -17.74 -15.16 -4.38
N ASN A 75 -17.60 -13.87 -4.09
CA ASN A 75 -16.97 -13.41 -2.85
C ASN A 75 -17.86 -13.67 -1.63
N ARG A 76 -19.19 -13.48 -1.75
CA ARG A 76 -20.14 -13.86 -0.70
C ARG A 76 -20.06 -15.34 -0.34
N LYS A 77 -20.02 -16.21 -1.36
CA LYS A 77 -19.91 -17.67 -1.16
C LYS A 77 -18.62 -18.04 -0.42
N ILE A 78 -17.49 -17.46 -0.81
CA ILE A 78 -16.20 -17.70 -0.14
C ILE A 78 -16.25 -17.24 1.33
N VAL A 79 -16.84 -16.07 1.61
CA VAL A 79 -16.97 -15.55 2.98
C VAL A 79 -17.88 -16.42 3.84
N GLU A 80 -18.97 -16.94 3.28
CA GLU A 80 -19.86 -17.91 3.95
C GLU A 80 -19.12 -19.22 4.26
N GLU A 81 -18.43 -19.81 3.28
CA GLU A 81 -17.63 -21.03 3.48
C GLU A 81 -16.54 -20.85 4.55
N LEU A 82 -15.85 -19.71 4.57
CA LEU A 82 -14.84 -19.40 5.59
C LEU A 82 -15.45 -19.25 7.00
N ARG A 83 -16.65 -18.67 7.10
CA ARG A 83 -17.39 -18.60 8.38
C ARG A 83 -17.78 -19.98 8.88
N ASP A 84 -18.28 -20.84 8.02
CA ASP A 84 -18.65 -22.21 8.39
C ASP A 84 -17.45 -23.02 8.85
N VAL A 85 -16.28 -22.82 8.24
CA VAL A 85 -15.02 -23.44 8.68
C VAL A 85 -14.57 -22.90 10.02
N ALA A 86 -14.59 -21.58 10.23
CA ALA A 86 -14.19 -20.97 11.50
C ALA A 86 -15.05 -21.46 12.67
N THR A 87 -16.35 -21.62 12.45
CA THR A 87 -17.28 -22.11 13.48
C THR A 87 -16.97 -23.57 13.84
N ARG A 88 -16.64 -24.42 12.85
CA ARG A 88 -16.26 -25.82 13.05
C ARG A 88 -14.91 -26.04 13.75
N ILE A 89 -14.04 -25.03 13.81
CA ILE A 89 -12.73 -25.12 14.50
C ILE A 89 -12.86 -24.70 15.98
N GLN A 90 -13.97 -24.06 16.37
CA GLN A 90 -14.23 -23.66 17.76
C GLN A 90 -15.00 -24.71 18.57
N ASP A 91 -15.55 -25.74 17.92
CA ASP A 91 -16.14 -26.95 18.52
C ASP A 91 -15.08 -28.07 18.66
#